data_AF-G0ELJ1-F1
#
_entry.id   AF-G0ELJ1-F1
#
_cell.length_a   1.000
_cell.length_b   1.000
_cell.length_c   1.000
_cell.angle_alpha   90.00
_cell.angle_beta   90.00
_cell.angle_gamma   90.00
#
_symmetry.space_group_name_H-M   'P 1'
#
loop_
_entity.id
_entity.type
_entity.pdbx_description
1 polymer ?
#
loop_
_entity_poly.entity_id
_entity_poly.type
_entity_poly.pdbx_seq_one_letter_code
_entity_poly.pdbx_strand_id
1 'polypeptide(L)'
;MELRSNNKKFNVLNDYFMRYMFAKEGHEHILKNLINSVRIDSNQEPFEYIEVLNTFNLKENVFDKESIADVKAKTKSGETIIIEIQRIGNQSFIYRSLYYWAKNYFTNLKSKDIYSDLTPVISINILDFNLIKGIDKPHSCYFIKELETNHILTNHLEIHFLELKKFNSNNKLCKDLSDWFEFLNSKDKLEDTMEILVKKNPIMKEVYEEYNKFVNSNDLYNGYSNYERDYFNVLMLNEERIKGIEQGIEQEKYSLARNMKNKNMDLNLISELTGLSIEKIEKL
;
A
#
# COMPACT_ATOMS: atom_id res chain seq x y z
N MET A 1 -15.53 31.87 20.39
CA MET A 1 -14.86 31.47 19.13
C MET A 1 -15.10 29.97 19.03
N GLU A 2 -16.18 29.60 18.33
CA GLU A 2 -16.68 28.22 18.29
C GLU A 2 -15.74 27.33 17.48
N LEU A 3 -15.16 26.33 18.14
CA LEU A 3 -14.55 25.16 17.50
C LEU A 3 -15.66 24.41 16.77
N ARG A 4 -15.82 24.65 15.47
CA ARG A 4 -16.64 23.81 14.61
C ARG A 4 -15.93 22.48 14.42
N SER A 5 -16.26 21.50 15.26
CA SER A 5 -15.97 20.08 15.02
C SER A 5 -16.86 19.56 13.89
N ASN A 6 -16.57 19.98 12.66
CA ASN A 6 -16.96 19.19 11.51
C ASN A 6 -16.01 17.99 11.47
N ASN A 7 -16.36 16.93 12.21
CA ASN A 7 -15.70 15.63 12.15
C ASN A 7 -15.97 15.00 10.77
N LYS A 8 -15.43 15.60 9.71
CA LYS A 8 -15.34 14.99 8.40
C LYS A 8 -14.32 13.88 8.55
N LYS A 9 -14.76 12.63 8.35
CA LYS A 9 -13.90 11.45 8.43
C LYS A 9 -12.81 11.56 7.35
N PHE A 10 -11.60 11.95 7.75
CA PHE A 10 -10.45 12.08 6.88
C PHE A 10 -9.63 10.79 6.91
N ASN A 11 -9.15 10.36 5.75
CA ASN A 11 -8.28 9.19 5.65
C ASN A 11 -6.91 9.63 5.12
N VAL A 12 -5.90 9.55 5.98
CA VAL A 12 -4.51 9.87 5.62
C VAL A 12 -3.93 8.93 4.57
N LEU A 13 -4.50 7.73 4.37
CA LEU A 13 -4.08 6.77 3.34
C LEU A 13 -4.78 6.98 2.00
N ASN A 14 -5.46 8.11 1.81
CA ASN A 14 -6.03 8.48 0.53
C ASN A 14 -4.92 8.90 -0.44
N ASP A 15 -4.85 8.27 -1.61
CA ASP A 15 -3.77 8.47 -2.58
C ASP A 15 -3.65 9.92 -3.03
N TYR A 16 -4.78 10.63 -3.21
CA TYR A 16 -4.76 12.05 -3.56
C TYR A 16 -4.08 12.91 -2.48
N PHE A 17 -4.40 12.66 -1.21
CA PHE A 17 -3.74 13.34 -0.09
C PHE A 17 -2.26 12.95 0.02
N MET A 18 -1.92 11.68 -0.17
CA MET A 18 -0.54 11.21 -0.08
C MET A 18 0.34 11.77 -1.21
N ARG A 19 -0.20 11.88 -2.42
CA ARG A 19 0.45 12.59 -3.52
C ARG A 19 0.63 14.07 -3.20
N TYR A 20 -0.36 14.73 -2.60
CA TYR A 20 -0.16 16.10 -2.10
C TYR A 20 0.97 16.17 -1.06
N MET A 21 0.98 15.25 -0.10
CA MET A 21 1.94 15.27 1.01
C MET A 21 3.37 15.02 0.53
N PHE A 22 3.58 14.10 -0.41
CA PHE A 22 4.91 13.63 -0.78
C PHE A 22 5.40 14.08 -2.15
N ALA A 23 4.50 14.44 -3.07
CA ALA A 23 4.87 14.76 -4.44
C ALA A 23 4.62 16.24 -4.80
N LYS A 24 4.12 17.08 -3.90
CA LYS A 24 4.02 18.52 -4.14
C LYS A 24 5.42 19.15 -4.10
N GLU A 25 5.66 20.09 -5.01
CA GLU A 25 6.90 20.88 -5.05
C GLU A 25 7.15 21.55 -3.69
N GLY A 26 8.37 21.41 -3.17
CA GLY A 26 8.76 21.91 -1.84
C GLY A 26 8.49 20.92 -0.70
N HIS A 27 7.95 19.73 -0.97
CA HIS A 27 7.74 18.68 0.04
C HIS A 27 8.80 17.57 -0.01
N GLU A 28 9.88 17.77 -0.76
CA GLU A 28 10.92 16.75 -0.99
C GLU A 28 11.58 16.32 0.32
N HIS A 29 11.70 17.21 1.31
CA HIS A 29 12.25 16.86 2.63
C HIS A 29 11.33 15.95 3.45
N ILE A 30 10.00 16.10 3.34
CA ILE A 30 9.01 15.22 3.99
C ILE A 30 9.12 13.82 3.39
N LEU A 31 9.11 13.71 2.06
CA LEU A 31 9.29 12.45 1.35
C LEU A 31 10.64 11.81 1.68
N LYS A 32 11.73 12.60 1.69
CA LYS A 32 13.07 12.12 2.02
C LYS A 32 13.14 11.57 3.44
N ASN A 33 12.47 12.22 4.40
CA ASN A 33 12.43 11.74 5.77
C ASN A 33 11.74 10.36 5.85
N LEU A 34 10.59 10.17 5.19
CA LEU A 34 9.93 8.86 5.10
C LEU A 34 10.86 7.81 4.48
N ILE A 35 11.42 8.07 3.30
CA ILE A 35 12.31 7.12 2.60
C ILE A 35 13.51 6.74 3.48
N ASN A 36 14.15 7.73 4.10
CA ASN A 36 15.32 7.47 4.95
C ASN A 36 14.94 6.69 6.21
N SER A 37 13.77 6.93 6.81
CA SER A 37 13.31 6.13 7.96
C SER A 37 13.14 4.65 7.62
N VAL A 38 12.65 4.33 6.41
CA VAL A 38 12.53 2.96 5.88
C VAL A 38 13.90 2.31 5.68
N ARG A 39 14.85 3.06 5.11
CA ARG A 39 16.21 2.58 4.89
C ARG A 39 16.95 2.32 6.19
N ILE A 40 16.90 3.28 7.11
CA ILE A 40 17.53 3.17 8.43
C ILE A 40 16.98 1.98 9.21
N ASP A 41 15.66 1.73 9.16
CA ASP A 41 15.06 0.54 9.79
C ASP A 41 15.55 -0.79 9.18
N SER A 42 15.97 -0.76 7.90
CA SER A 42 16.61 -1.89 7.22
C SER A 42 18.13 -1.92 7.37
N ASN A 43 18.71 -1.08 8.24
CA ASN A 43 20.16 -0.90 8.42
C ASN A 43 20.89 -0.46 7.13
N GLN A 44 20.26 0.41 6.35
CA GLN A 44 20.84 0.97 5.13
C GLN A 44 21.12 2.46 5.30
N GLU A 45 22.12 2.94 4.56
CA GLU A 45 22.47 4.35 4.54
C GLU A 45 21.33 5.22 3.99
N PRO A 46 21.09 6.39 4.60
CA PRO A 46 20.09 7.34 4.13
C PRO A 46 20.56 8.04 2.84
N PHE A 47 19.62 8.51 2.04
CA PHE A 47 19.90 9.37 0.90
C PHE A 47 20.06 10.82 1.32
N GLU A 48 21.11 11.47 0.82
CA GLU A 48 21.34 12.90 1.02
C GLU A 48 20.36 13.76 0.20
N TYR A 49 20.04 13.30 -1.01
CA TYR A 49 19.24 14.02 -2.00
C TYR A 49 18.23 13.10 -2.68
N ILE A 50 17.02 13.64 -2.87
CA ILE A 50 15.99 13.06 -3.72
C ILE A 50 15.35 14.17 -4.57
N GLU A 51 14.90 13.79 -5.76
CA GLU A 51 14.10 14.59 -6.68
C GLU A 51 12.77 13.88 -6.92
N VAL A 52 11.64 14.57 -6.74
CA VAL A 52 10.32 14.03 -7.10
C VAL A 52 10.13 14.13 -8.61
N LEU A 53 9.82 13.01 -9.27
CA LEU A 53 9.67 12.96 -10.73
C LEU A 53 8.23 13.14 -11.21
N ASN A 54 7.23 12.83 -10.37
CA ASN A 54 5.81 12.93 -10.69
C ASN A 54 5.12 13.94 -9.77
N THR A 55 5.42 15.21 -9.98
CA THR A 55 4.93 16.31 -9.13
C THR A 55 3.41 16.37 -9.09
N PHE A 56 2.84 16.53 -7.89
CA PHE A 56 1.40 16.62 -7.71
C PHE A 56 0.81 17.86 -8.39
N ASN A 57 -0.24 17.67 -9.18
CA ASN A 57 -0.98 18.74 -9.83
C ASN A 57 -2.49 18.57 -9.61
N LEU A 58 -3.14 19.66 -9.17
CA LEU A 58 -4.60 19.71 -8.93
C LEU A 58 -5.44 19.31 -10.16
N LYS A 59 -4.94 19.54 -11.37
CA LYS A 59 -5.64 19.30 -12.64
C LYS A 59 -5.38 17.92 -13.24
N GLU A 60 -4.45 17.16 -12.68
CA GLU A 60 -4.19 15.81 -13.17
C GLU A 60 -5.37 14.90 -12.83
N ASN A 61 -5.83 14.16 -13.84
CA ASN A 61 -6.86 13.17 -13.65
C ASN A 61 -6.20 11.98 -12.94
N VAL A 62 -6.42 11.82 -11.64
CA VAL A 62 -5.77 10.76 -10.84
C VAL A 62 -6.20 9.34 -11.30
N PHE A 63 -7.23 9.24 -12.14
CA PHE A 63 -7.64 8.01 -12.82
C PHE A 63 -6.90 7.70 -14.11
N ASP A 64 -5.96 8.55 -14.55
CA ASP A 64 -5.09 8.17 -15.65
C ASP A 64 -4.23 6.98 -15.22
N LYS A 65 -4.51 5.83 -15.83
CA LYS A 65 -3.80 4.55 -15.66
C LYS A 65 -2.31 4.62 -16.04
N GLU A 66 -1.80 5.81 -16.35
CA GLU A 66 -0.43 6.05 -16.78
C GLU A 66 0.55 6.27 -15.62
N SER A 67 0.10 6.68 -14.43
CA SER A 67 1.01 6.74 -13.27
C SER A 67 1.22 5.35 -12.69
N ILE A 68 2.37 4.76 -13.02
CA ILE A 68 2.78 3.41 -12.60
C ILE A 68 2.96 3.33 -11.07
N ALA A 69 3.09 4.47 -10.39
CA ALA A 69 3.20 4.60 -8.94
C ALA A 69 2.59 5.91 -8.43
N ASP A 70 2.17 5.92 -7.16
CA ASP A 70 1.62 7.12 -6.50
C ASP A 70 2.68 8.21 -6.39
N VAL A 71 3.88 7.84 -5.94
CA VAL A 71 5.04 8.75 -5.83
C VAL A 71 6.25 8.07 -6.45
N LYS A 72 7.00 8.82 -7.26
CA LYS A 72 8.23 8.40 -7.90
C LYS A 72 9.30 9.45 -7.65
N ALA A 73 10.44 9.03 -7.12
CA ALA A 73 11.58 9.88 -6.87
C ALA A 73 12.87 9.29 -7.45
N LYS A 74 13.87 10.14 -7.61
CA LYS A 74 15.22 9.76 -8.04
C LYS A 74 16.25 10.30 -7.08
N THR A 75 17.27 9.52 -6.77
CA THR A 75 18.41 9.96 -5.96
C THR A 75 19.47 10.65 -6.84
N LYS A 76 20.48 11.25 -6.21
CA LYS A 76 21.65 11.79 -6.93
C LYS A 76 22.47 10.70 -7.63
N SER A 77 22.56 9.51 -7.04
CA SER A 77 23.25 8.33 -7.59
C SER A 77 22.44 7.59 -8.66
N GLY A 78 21.18 7.97 -8.87
CA GLY A 78 20.36 7.50 -9.97
C GLY A 78 19.40 6.37 -9.63
N GLU A 79 19.38 5.88 -8.39
CA GLU A 79 18.34 4.97 -7.91
C GLU A 79 16.96 5.59 -8.08
N THR A 80 16.01 4.76 -8.51
CA THR A 80 14.61 5.15 -8.59
C THR A 80 13.87 4.60 -7.37
N ILE A 81 13.16 5.47 -6.66
CA ILE A 81 12.28 5.07 -5.56
C ILE A 81 10.84 5.21 -6.04
N ILE A 82 10.04 4.15 -5.86
CA ILE A 82 8.60 4.18 -6.09
C ILE A 82 7.88 3.90 -4.77
N ILE A 83 6.84 4.67 -4.48
CA ILE A 83 5.99 4.48 -3.31
C ILE A 83 4.56 4.20 -3.78
N GLU A 84 4.00 3.13 -3.23
CA GLU A 84 2.62 2.71 -3.43
C GLU A 84 1.89 2.75 -2.09
N ILE A 85 0.68 3.32 -2.06
CA ILE A 85 -0.24 3.20 -0.94
C ILE A 85 -1.38 2.27 -1.35
N GLN A 86 -1.65 1.24 -0.55
CA GLN A 86 -2.74 0.33 -0.83
C GLN A 86 -3.58 0.02 0.40
N ARG A 87 -4.84 0.44 0.35
CA ARG A 87 -5.80 0.22 1.45
C ARG A 87 -6.42 -1.18 1.43
N ILE A 88 -6.62 -1.75 0.24
CA ILE A 88 -7.23 -3.08 0.06
C ILE A 88 -6.39 -3.90 -0.91
N GLY A 89 -6.10 -5.14 -0.56
CA GLY A 89 -5.36 -6.02 -1.44
C GLY A 89 -5.42 -7.47 -1.00
N ASN A 90 -4.80 -8.32 -1.81
CA ASN A 90 -4.63 -9.75 -1.54
C ASN A 90 -3.24 -10.17 -2.03
N GLN A 91 -2.95 -11.47 -2.01
CA GLN A 91 -1.64 -12.01 -2.39
C GLN A 91 -1.16 -11.57 -3.79
N SER A 92 -2.08 -11.30 -4.72
CA SER A 92 -1.75 -10.80 -6.06
C SER A 92 -1.02 -9.46 -6.05
N PHE A 93 -1.09 -8.70 -4.94
CA PHE A 93 -0.38 -7.44 -4.80
C PHE A 93 1.14 -7.63 -4.83
N ILE A 94 1.68 -8.79 -4.42
CA ILE A 94 3.11 -9.11 -4.57
C ILE A 94 3.50 -9.07 -6.06
N TYR A 95 2.70 -9.68 -6.92
CA TYR A 95 2.95 -9.68 -8.37
C TYR A 95 2.83 -8.29 -8.97
N ARG A 96 1.91 -7.46 -8.46
CA ARG A 96 1.78 -6.07 -8.90
C ARG A 96 3.00 -5.23 -8.50
N SER A 97 3.47 -5.38 -7.26
CA SER A 97 4.67 -4.70 -6.77
C SER A 97 5.91 -5.09 -7.61
N LEU A 98 6.07 -6.39 -7.92
CA LEU A 98 7.12 -6.88 -8.81
C LEU A 98 6.99 -6.32 -10.24
N TYR A 99 5.77 -6.26 -10.78
CA TYR A 99 5.51 -5.68 -12.10
C TYR A 99 5.88 -4.19 -12.15
N TYR A 100 5.53 -3.42 -11.12
CA TYR A 100 5.89 -2.01 -11.03
C TYR A 100 7.39 -1.81 -10.88
N TRP A 101 8.05 -2.61 -10.06
CA TRP A 101 9.51 -2.64 -9.97
C TRP A 101 10.13 -2.89 -11.35
N ALA A 102 9.71 -3.95 -12.05
CA ALA A 102 10.27 -4.36 -13.33
C ALA A 102 10.06 -3.29 -14.42
N LYS A 103 8.87 -2.68 -14.44
CA LYS A 103 8.56 -1.59 -15.38
C LYS A 103 9.46 -0.39 -15.14
N ASN A 104 9.70 -0.01 -13.89
CA ASN A 104 10.59 1.11 -13.57
C ASN A 104 12.05 0.77 -13.87
N TYR A 105 12.50 -0.45 -13.60
CA TYR A 105 13.85 -0.90 -13.90
C TYR A 105 14.12 -0.89 -15.41
N PHE A 106 13.14 -1.35 -16.20
CA PHE A 106 13.17 -1.24 -17.66
C PHE A 106 13.26 0.22 -18.13
N THR A 107 12.48 1.14 -17.53
CA THR A 107 12.49 2.56 -17.94
C THR A 107 13.76 3.32 -17.55
N ASN A 108 14.59 2.78 -16.66
CA ASN A 108 15.85 3.41 -16.27
C ASN A 108 16.89 3.36 -17.39
N LEU A 109 16.72 2.45 -18.36
CA LEU A 109 17.61 2.31 -19.51
C LEU A 109 16.98 2.95 -20.76
N LYS A 110 17.66 3.92 -21.36
CA LYS A 110 17.23 4.56 -22.60
C LYS A 110 17.84 3.85 -23.81
N SER A 111 17.27 4.15 -24.98
CA SER A 111 17.82 3.65 -26.25
C SER A 111 19.27 4.12 -26.40
N LYS A 112 20.18 3.15 -26.61
CA LYS A 112 21.65 3.27 -26.75
C LYS A 112 22.45 3.25 -25.43
N ASP A 113 21.83 3.15 -24.28
CA ASP A 113 22.54 2.91 -23.01
C ASP A 113 23.04 1.45 -22.96
N ILE A 114 24.10 1.19 -22.18
CA ILE A 114 24.61 -0.17 -21.96
C ILE A 114 24.06 -0.74 -20.64
N TYR A 115 23.98 -2.07 -20.52
CA TYR A 115 23.37 -2.70 -19.34
C TYR A 115 24.05 -2.36 -18.01
N SER A 116 25.32 -1.95 -18.01
CA SER A 116 26.02 -1.47 -16.81
C SER A 116 25.52 -0.12 -16.31
N ASP A 117 24.73 0.61 -17.10
CA ASP A 117 24.14 1.90 -16.72
C ASP A 117 22.81 1.73 -15.95
N LEU A 118 22.31 0.50 -15.81
CA LEU A 118 21.11 0.21 -15.04
C LEU A 118 21.32 0.61 -13.57
N THR A 119 20.41 1.43 -13.06
CA THR A 119 20.40 1.83 -11.65
C THR A 119 19.34 1.07 -10.85
N PRO A 120 19.58 0.85 -9.55
CA PRO A 120 18.62 0.19 -8.67
C PRO A 120 17.23 0.82 -8.65
N VAL A 121 16.21 -0.03 -8.41
CA VAL A 121 14.84 0.41 -8.13
C VAL A 121 14.43 -0.10 -6.75
N ILE A 122 13.97 0.83 -5.92
CA ILE A 122 13.49 0.61 -4.55
C ILE A 122 11.98 0.81 -4.55
N SER A 123 11.22 -0.22 -4.21
CA SER A 123 9.77 -0.14 -4.08
C SER A 123 9.38 -0.09 -2.60
N ILE A 124 8.67 0.94 -2.17
CA ILE A 124 8.12 1.08 -0.82
C ILE A 124 6.61 0.97 -0.89
N ASN A 125 6.05 -0.10 -0.32
CA ASN A 125 4.62 -0.39 -0.39
C ASN A 125 3.99 -0.21 1.00
N ILE A 126 3.17 0.81 1.17
CA ILE A 126 2.46 1.16 2.40
C ILE A 126 1.07 0.51 2.37
N LEU A 127 0.80 -0.42 3.30
CA LEU A 127 -0.37 -1.29 3.24
C LEU A 127 -1.27 -1.18 4.48
N ASP A 128 -2.57 -0.96 4.27
CA ASP A 128 -3.60 -1.09 5.32
C ASP A 128 -4.18 -2.51 5.40
N PHE A 129 -3.37 -3.53 5.06
CA PHE A 129 -3.75 -4.94 5.16
C PHE A 129 -2.51 -5.81 5.36
N ASN A 130 -2.72 -7.01 5.89
CA ASN A 130 -1.66 -7.99 6.08
C ASN A 130 -1.52 -8.80 4.78
N LEU A 131 -0.40 -8.61 4.09
CA LEU A 131 -0.03 -9.31 2.87
C LEU A 131 0.84 -10.53 3.18
N ILE A 132 1.86 -10.37 4.04
CA ILE A 132 2.87 -11.41 4.25
C ILE A 132 2.43 -12.33 5.39
N LYS A 133 2.09 -13.57 5.08
CA LYS A 133 1.70 -14.59 6.05
C LYS A 133 2.93 -15.15 6.78
N GLY A 134 2.79 -15.43 8.07
CA GLY A 134 3.85 -16.05 8.89
C GLY A 134 4.98 -15.10 9.32
N ILE A 135 4.90 -13.81 8.98
CA ILE A 135 5.86 -12.79 9.40
C ILE A 135 5.10 -11.73 10.20
N ASP A 136 5.42 -11.56 11.48
CA ASP A 136 4.69 -10.66 12.40
C ASP A 136 5.37 -9.27 12.59
N LYS A 137 6.35 -8.94 11.75
CA LYS A 137 6.96 -7.60 11.75
C LYS A 137 6.20 -6.65 10.81
N PRO A 138 6.04 -5.37 11.19
CA PRO A 138 5.35 -4.36 10.37
C PRO A 138 6.15 -3.91 9.16
N HIS A 139 7.47 -4.12 9.15
CA HIS A 139 8.33 -3.76 8.04
C HIS A 139 9.12 -4.98 7.54
N SER A 140 8.93 -5.31 6.27
CA SER A 140 9.69 -6.36 5.57
C SER A 140 10.40 -5.79 4.35
N CYS A 141 11.71 -6.01 4.25
CA CYS A 141 12.54 -5.67 3.10
C CYS A 141 13.02 -6.95 2.41
N TYR A 142 12.92 -7.00 1.08
CA TYR A 142 13.25 -8.16 0.25
C TYR A 142 14.27 -7.82 -0.84
N PHE A 143 15.21 -8.75 -1.05
CA PHE A 143 16.24 -8.72 -2.10
C PHE A 143 16.24 -10.03 -2.89
N ILE A 144 16.88 -10.03 -4.06
CA ILE A 144 17.24 -11.27 -4.77
C ILE A 144 18.45 -11.90 -4.07
N LYS A 145 18.33 -13.16 -3.71
CA LYS A 145 19.35 -13.92 -2.99
C LYS A 145 19.54 -15.32 -3.55
N GLU A 146 20.73 -15.86 -3.34
CA GLU A 146 21.00 -17.28 -3.53
C GLU A 146 20.18 -18.11 -2.52
N LEU A 147 19.67 -19.26 -2.94
CA LEU A 147 18.67 -20.03 -2.23
C LEU A 147 19.20 -20.63 -0.92
N GLU A 148 20.41 -21.18 -0.94
CA GLU A 148 20.96 -21.94 0.18
C GLU A 148 21.72 -21.05 1.17
N THR A 149 22.63 -20.22 0.66
CA THR A 149 23.51 -19.34 1.43
C THR A 149 22.85 -18.03 1.84
N ASN A 150 21.72 -17.68 1.22
CA ASN A 150 21.07 -16.37 1.35
C ASN A 150 21.96 -15.18 0.94
N HIS A 151 23.03 -15.43 0.17
CA HIS A 151 23.88 -14.36 -0.35
C HIS A 151 23.08 -13.43 -1.27
N ILE A 152 23.11 -12.13 -0.99
CA ILE A 152 22.42 -11.12 -1.81
C ILE A 152 23.18 -10.99 -3.13
N LEU A 153 22.50 -11.25 -4.24
CA LEU A 153 23.11 -11.19 -5.58
C LEU A 153 23.40 -9.74 -6.01
N THR A 154 22.45 -8.83 -5.74
CA THR A 154 22.53 -7.40 -6.06
C THR A 154 21.45 -6.64 -5.28
N ASN A 155 21.66 -5.33 -5.09
CA ASN A 155 20.67 -4.40 -4.54
C ASN A 155 19.80 -3.73 -5.61
N HIS A 156 19.87 -4.14 -6.88
CA HIS A 156 19.06 -3.56 -7.95
C HIS A 156 17.55 -3.82 -7.80
N LEU A 157 17.19 -4.89 -7.07
CA LEU A 157 15.82 -5.20 -6.67
C LEU A 157 15.70 -5.11 -5.15
N GLU A 158 15.01 -4.08 -4.69
CA GLU A 158 14.70 -3.84 -3.28
C GLU A 158 13.21 -3.55 -3.14
N ILE A 159 12.50 -4.36 -2.35
CA ILE A 159 11.06 -4.20 -2.12
C ILE A 159 10.75 -4.20 -0.62
N HIS A 160 10.20 -3.08 -0.16
CA HIS A 160 9.72 -2.87 1.20
C HIS A 160 8.20 -3.01 1.24
N PHE A 161 7.70 -3.74 2.24
CA PHE A 161 6.31 -3.78 2.64
C PHE A 161 6.18 -3.22 4.06
N LEU A 162 5.43 -2.13 4.19
CA LEU A 162 5.05 -1.50 5.44
C LEU A 162 3.60 -1.87 5.75
N GLU A 163 3.39 -2.94 6.51
CA GLU A 163 2.07 -3.48 6.85
C GLU A 163 1.53 -2.81 8.12
N LEU A 164 0.81 -1.71 7.95
CA LEU A 164 0.36 -0.82 9.04
C LEU A 164 -0.45 -1.56 10.12
N LYS A 165 -1.23 -2.58 9.74
CA LYS A 165 -2.03 -3.38 10.68
C LYS A 165 -1.22 -4.27 11.62
N LYS A 166 0.04 -4.55 11.31
CA LYS A 166 0.95 -5.31 12.19
C LYS A 166 1.64 -4.42 13.21
N PHE A 167 1.56 -3.10 13.06
CA PHE A 167 2.22 -2.16 13.94
C PHE A 167 1.52 -2.08 15.30
N ASN A 168 2.33 -2.28 16.34
CA ASN A 168 2.00 -2.15 17.74
C ASN A 168 3.20 -1.54 18.48
N SER A 169 2.96 -0.99 19.67
CA SER A 169 3.97 -0.30 20.47
C SER A 169 5.14 -1.18 20.93
N ASN A 170 5.05 -2.51 20.79
CA ASN A 170 6.14 -3.43 21.12
C ASN A 170 7.05 -3.74 19.91
N ASN A 171 6.69 -3.33 18.69
CA ASN A 171 7.54 -3.53 17.53
C ASN A 171 8.79 -2.65 17.62
N LYS A 172 9.94 -3.23 17.27
CA LYS A 172 11.23 -2.54 17.25
C LYS A 172 11.46 -1.85 15.90
N LEU A 173 10.65 -0.85 15.58
CA LEU A 173 10.95 0.06 14.48
C LEU A 173 11.92 1.15 14.94
N CYS A 174 12.70 1.71 14.01
CA CYS A 174 13.43 2.93 14.26
C CYS A 174 12.46 4.06 14.64
N LYS A 175 12.92 5.03 15.45
CA LYS A 175 12.07 6.07 16.02
C LYS A 175 11.26 6.81 14.95
N ASP A 176 11.91 7.24 13.87
CA ASP A 176 11.28 8.04 12.83
C ASP A 176 10.25 7.23 12.04
N LEU A 177 10.54 5.95 11.73
CA LEU A 177 9.59 5.10 11.05
C LEU A 177 8.40 4.77 11.96
N SER A 178 8.61 4.58 13.26
CA SER A 178 7.52 4.42 14.24
C SER A 178 6.58 5.62 14.23
N ASP A 179 7.11 6.84 14.18
CA ASP A 179 6.29 8.07 14.11
C ASP A 179 5.45 8.10 12.81
N TRP A 180 6.03 7.67 11.68
CA TRP A 180 5.30 7.52 10.41
C TRP A 180 4.18 6.47 10.51
N PHE A 181 4.42 5.32 11.13
CA PHE A 181 3.38 4.31 11.34
C PHE A 181 2.27 4.82 12.26
N GLU A 182 2.58 5.60 13.30
CA GLU A 182 1.58 6.24 14.17
C GLU A 182 0.70 7.20 13.37
N PHE A 183 1.30 8.10 12.58
CA PHE A 183 0.56 9.01 11.71
C PHE A 183 -0.31 8.26 10.70
N LEU A 184 0.26 7.30 9.96
CA LEU A 184 -0.42 6.58 8.88
C LEU A 184 -1.54 5.65 9.39
N ASN A 185 -1.44 5.16 10.63
CA ASN A 185 -2.45 4.30 11.26
C ASN A 185 -3.40 5.06 12.22
N SER A 186 -3.32 6.39 12.26
CA SER A 186 -4.09 7.24 13.18
C SER A 186 -5.60 7.14 13.01
N LYS A 187 -6.09 6.89 11.79
CA LYS A 187 -7.52 6.71 11.46
C LYS A 187 -8.36 7.88 12.00
N ASP A 188 -9.32 7.59 12.87
CA ASP A 188 -10.22 8.54 13.53
C ASP A 188 -9.58 9.29 14.71
N LYS A 189 -8.35 8.95 15.10
CA LYS A 189 -7.58 9.54 16.19
C LYS A 189 -6.45 10.44 15.70
N LEU A 190 -6.57 11.01 14.50
CA LEU A 190 -5.53 11.84 13.91
C LEU A 190 -5.13 13.01 14.82
N GLU A 191 -6.08 13.75 15.36
CA GLU A 191 -5.79 14.90 16.24
C GLU A 191 -5.02 14.46 17.50
N ASP A 192 -5.50 13.44 18.23
CA ASP A 192 -4.84 12.89 19.41
C ASP A 192 -3.41 12.40 19.09
N THR A 193 -3.23 11.77 17.92
CA THR A 193 -1.93 11.27 17.46
C THR A 193 -0.97 12.44 17.20
N MET A 194 -1.44 13.47 16.50
CA MET A 194 -0.61 14.62 16.14
C MET A 194 -0.25 15.47 17.35
N GLU A 195 -1.09 15.58 18.39
CA GLU A 195 -0.74 16.27 19.65
C GLU A 195 0.54 15.73 20.32
N ILE A 196 0.85 14.45 20.10
CA ILE A 196 2.05 13.77 20.61
C ILE A 196 3.18 13.90 19.60
N LEU A 197 2.94 13.53 18.33
CA LEU A 197 3.96 13.46 17.29
C LEU A 197 4.64 14.80 17.03
N VAL A 198 3.88 15.90 16.96
CA VAL A 198 4.44 17.24 16.69
C VAL A 198 5.39 17.74 17.78
N LYS A 199 5.28 17.23 19.01
CA LYS A 199 6.19 17.55 20.12
C LYS A 199 7.48 16.73 20.07
N LYS A 200 7.42 15.54 19.47
CA LYS A 200 8.52 14.55 19.43
C LYS A 200 9.39 14.67 18.19
N ASN A 201 8.80 15.05 17.06
CA ASN A 201 9.42 14.99 15.75
C ASN A 201 9.11 16.26 14.92
N PRO A 202 10.12 17.08 14.59
CA PRO A 202 9.94 18.31 13.79
C PRO A 202 9.27 18.06 12.45
N ILE A 203 9.57 16.94 11.78
CA ILE A 203 8.94 16.61 10.49
C ILE A 203 7.43 16.38 10.66
N MET A 204 7.00 15.78 11.77
CA MET A 204 5.57 15.58 12.04
C MET A 204 4.82 16.90 12.28
N LYS A 205 5.51 17.94 12.79
CA LYS A 205 4.93 19.28 12.85
C LYS A 205 4.64 19.82 11.46
N GLU A 206 5.58 19.69 10.53
CA GLU A 206 5.41 20.12 9.15
C GLU A 206 4.31 19.32 8.42
N VAL A 207 4.28 17.99 8.62
CA VAL A 207 3.21 17.12 8.12
C VAL A 207 1.84 17.59 8.64
N TYR A 208 1.73 17.96 9.92
CA TYR A 208 0.48 18.47 10.49
C TYR A 208 0.09 19.84 9.92
N GLU A 209 1.04 20.73 9.71
CA GLU A 209 0.81 22.03 9.08
C GLU A 209 0.31 21.87 7.64
N GLU A 210 0.90 20.96 6.86
CA GLU A 210 0.47 20.64 5.49
C GLU A 210 -0.89 19.94 5.46
N TYR A 211 -1.16 19.03 6.40
CA TYR A 211 -2.49 18.46 6.60
C TYR A 211 -3.54 19.55 6.85
N ASN A 212 -3.26 20.48 7.77
CA ASN A 212 -4.18 21.57 8.08
C ASN A 212 -4.41 22.50 6.88
N LYS A 213 -3.37 22.82 6.10
CA LYS A 213 -3.52 23.56 4.84
C LYS A 213 -4.40 22.80 3.86
N PHE A 214 -4.21 21.50 3.75
CA PHE A 214 -4.99 20.64 2.86
C PHE A 214 -6.47 20.62 3.23
N VAL A 215 -6.81 20.34 4.49
CA VAL A 215 -8.21 20.21 4.92
C VAL A 215 -8.98 21.53 4.92
N ASN A 216 -8.28 22.66 5.07
CA ASN A 216 -8.87 23.99 5.03
C ASN A 216 -8.93 24.60 3.62
N SER A 217 -8.31 23.96 2.63
CA SER A 217 -8.41 24.37 1.22
C SER A 217 -9.62 23.71 0.57
N ASN A 218 -10.59 24.51 0.13
CA ASN A 218 -11.78 23.99 -0.55
C ASN A 218 -11.43 23.19 -1.80
N ASP A 219 -10.46 23.66 -2.61
CA ASP A 219 -10.09 22.99 -3.86
C ASP A 219 -9.45 21.62 -3.61
N LEU A 220 -8.47 21.56 -2.69
CA LEU A 220 -7.81 20.30 -2.32
C LEU A 220 -8.80 19.32 -1.69
N TYR A 221 -9.62 19.80 -0.76
CA TYR A 221 -10.59 18.96 -0.05
C TYR A 221 -11.69 18.44 -0.98
N ASN A 222 -12.11 19.22 -1.97
CA ASN A 222 -13.04 18.77 -2.99
C ASN A 222 -12.41 17.70 -3.89
N GLY A 223 -11.15 17.87 -4.29
CA GLY A 223 -10.37 16.86 -5.02
C GLY A 223 -10.30 15.54 -4.25
N TYR A 224 -9.92 15.60 -2.97
CA TYR A 224 -9.95 14.46 -2.04
C TYR A 224 -11.31 13.79 -1.98
N SER A 225 -12.38 14.57 -1.80
CA SER A 225 -13.74 14.03 -1.62
C SER A 225 -14.24 13.32 -2.88
N ASN A 226 -13.94 13.86 -4.05
CA ASN A 226 -14.24 13.20 -5.32
C ASN A 226 -13.46 11.88 -5.45
N TYR A 227 -12.16 11.90 -5.16
CA TYR A 227 -11.32 10.70 -5.20
C TYR A 227 -11.83 9.62 -4.25
N GLU A 228 -12.15 9.98 -3.00
CA GLU A 228 -12.62 9.03 -1.99
C GLU A 228 -13.97 8.41 -2.39
N ARG A 229 -14.87 9.19 -3.00
CA ARG A 229 -16.14 8.69 -3.54
C ARG A 229 -15.93 7.69 -4.68
N ASP A 230 -15.06 8.03 -5.62
CA ASP A 230 -14.80 7.20 -6.79
C ASP A 230 -14.04 5.92 -6.41
N TYR A 231 -13.09 6.02 -5.47
CA TYR A 231 -12.43 4.87 -4.85
C TYR A 231 -13.43 3.97 -4.14
N PHE A 232 -14.36 4.54 -3.35
CA PHE A 232 -15.42 3.78 -2.69
C PHE A 232 -16.29 3.01 -3.71
N ASN A 233 -16.61 3.61 -4.86
CA ASN A 233 -17.34 2.90 -5.92
C ASN A 233 -16.54 1.70 -6.46
N VAL A 234 -15.23 1.84 -6.68
CA VAL A 234 -14.36 0.73 -7.09
C VAL A 234 -14.31 -0.37 -6.04
N LEU A 235 -14.26 -0.01 -4.76
CA LEU A 235 -14.31 -0.97 -3.66
C LEU A 235 -15.62 -1.76 -3.65
N MET A 236 -16.74 -1.06 -3.74
CA MET A 236 -18.07 -1.68 -3.76
C MET A 236 -18.20 -2.66 -4.93
N LEU A 237 -17.79 -2.27 -6.13
CA LEU A 237 -17.79 -3.15 -7.31
C LEU A 237 -16.91 -4.39 -7.12
N ASN A 238 -15.74 -4.24 -6.48
CA ASN A 238 -14.87 -5.37 -6.19
C ASN A 238 -15.47 -6.30 -5.14
N GLU A 239 -16.07 -5.78 -4.08
CA GLU A 239 -16.77 -6.60 -3.09
C GLU A 239 -17.96 -7.35 -3.69
N GLU A 240 -18.76 -6.67 -4.52
CA GLU A 240 -19.88 -7.30 -5.24
C GLU A 240 -19.39 -8.40 -6.18
N ARG A 241 -18.29 -8.17 -6.90
CA ARG A 241 -17.67 -9.18 -7.77
C ARG A 241 -17.17 -10.39 -6.97
N ILE A 242 -16.54 -10.16 -5.82
CA ILE A 242 -16.07 -11.25 -4.93
C ILE A 242 -17.27 -12.05 -4.42
N LYS A 243 -18.31 -11.39 -3.90
CA LYS A 243 -19.54 -12.04 -3.45
C LYS A 243 -20.22 -12.84 -4.56
N GLY A 244 -20.25 -12.31 -5.78
CA GLY A 244 -20.81 -13.01 -6.95
C GLY A 244 -20.03 -14.28 -7.31
N ILE A 245 -18.69 -14.25 -7.22
CA ILE A 245 -17.85 -15.43 -7.43
C ILE A 245 -18.09 -16.47 -6.32
N GLU A 246 -18.11 -16.03 -5.05
CA GLU A 246 -18.36 -16.91 -3.91
C GLU A 246 -19.74 -17.58 -3.99
N GLN A 247 -20.78 -16.82 -4.33
CA GLN A 247 -22.13 -17.35 -4.56
C GLN A 247 -22.17 -18.33 -5.73
N GLY A 248 -21.46 -18.06 -6.82
CA GLY A 248 -21.37 -18.97 -7.96
C GLY A 248 -20.73 -20.31 -7.60
N ILE A 249 -19.60 -20.27 -6.87
CA ILE A 249 -18.92 -21.47 -6.37
C ILE A 249 -19.84 -22.25 -5.41
N GLU A 250 -20.53 -21.56 -4.51
CA GLU A 250 -21.46 -22.21 -3.57
C GLU A 250 -22.64 -22.86 -4.30
N GLN A 251 -23.28 -22.15 -5.24
CA GLN A 251 -24.37 -22.68 -6.05
C GLN A 251 -23.94 -23.90 -6.88
N GLU A 252 -22.74 -23.88 -7.45
CA GLU A 252 -22.18 -25.00 -8.19
C GLU A 252 -22.00 -26.23 -7.29
N LYS A 253 -21.46 -26.06 -6.07
CA LYS A 253 -21.34 -27.15 -5.08
C LYS A 253 -22.69 -27.80 -4.75
N TYR A 254 -23.73 -27.00 -4.51
CA TYR A 254 -25.07 -27.53 -4.23
C TYR A 254 -25.71 -28.20 -5.45
N SER A 255 -25.50 -27.65 -6.64
CA SER A 255 -25.98 -28.25 -7.90
C SER A 255 -25.31 -29.62 -8.16
N LEU A 256 -23.99 -29.70 -7.98
CA LEU A 256 -23.23 -30.94 -8.10
C LEU A 256 -23.69 -31.98 -7.08
N ALA A 257 -23.84 -31.59 -5.80
CA ALA A 257 -24.31 -32.47 -4.74
C ALA A 257 -25.73 -33.01 -5.01
N ARG A 258 -26.66 -32.18 -5.50
CA ARG A 258 -28.00 -32.62 -5.90
C ARG A 258 -27.95 -33.64 -7.04
N ASN A 259 -27.12 -33.39 -8.06
CA ASN A 259 -26.96 -34.30 -9.19
C ASN A 259 -26.33 -35.64 -8.77
N MET A 260 -25.34 -35.63 -7.86
CA MET A 260 -24.73 -36.85 -7.32
C MET A 260 -25.72 -37.64 -6.45
N LYS A 261 -26.49 -36.95 -5.60
CA LYS A 261 -27.54 -37.55 -4.76
C LYS A 261 -28.63 -38.21 -5.61
N ASN A 262 -29.07 -37.55 -6.68
CA ASN A 262 -30.03 -38.12 -7.64
C ASN A 262 -29.51 -39.37 -8.36
N LYS A 263 -28.20 -39.59 -8.41
CA LYS A 263 -27.55 -40.81 -8.92
C LYS A 263 -27.30 -41.86 -7.83
N ASN A 264 -27.85 -41.68 -6.63
CA ASN A 264 -27.70 -42.56 -5.46
C ASN A 264 -26.23 -42.78 -5.04
N MET A 265 -25.40 -41.75 -5.19
CA MET A 265 -24.02 -41.77 -4.71
C MET A 265 -23.99 -41.68 -3.18
N ASP A 266 -22.99 -42.32 -2.55
CA ASP A 266 -22.83 -42.32 -1.09
C ASP A 266 -22.68 -40.90 -0.52
N LEU A 267 -23.36 -40.62 0.59
CA LEU A 267 -23.41 -39.28 1.19
C LEU A 267 -22.05 -38.82 1.73
N ASN A 268 -21.23 -39.74 2.25
CA ASN A 268 -19.88 -39.38 2.72
C ASN A 268 -18.99 -39.02 1.52
N LEU A 269 -19.10 -39.77 0.42
CA LEU A 269 -18.39 -39.45 -0.82
C LEU A 269 -18.82 -38.09 -1.40
N ILE A 270 -20.12 -37.76 -1.40
CA ILE A 270 -20.61 -36.43 -1.83
C ILE A 270 -20.05 -35.34 -0.91
N SER A 271 -20.05 -35.57 0.40
CA SER A 271 -19.48 -34.65 1.40
C SER A 271 -18.00 -34.39 1.15
N GLU A 272 -17.22 -35.43 0.84
CA GLU A 272 -15.80 -35.33 0.51
C GLU A 272 -15.56 -34.54 -0.79
N LEU A 273 -16.30 -34.85 -1.86
CA LEU A 273 -16.11 -34.23 -3.18
C LEU A 273 -16.57 -32.77 -3.25
N THR A 274 -17.62 -32.41 -2.51
CA THR A 274 -18.20 -31.06 -2.56
C THR A 274 -17.77 -30.15 -1.41
N GLY A 275 -17.29 -30.75 -0.32
CA GLY A 275 -17.02 -30.06 0.95
C GLY A 275 -18.27 -29.57 1.67
N LEU A 276 -19.47 -30.01 1.27
CA LEU A 276 -20.72 -29.76 2.02
C LEU A 276 -20.84 -30.75 3.17
N SER A 277 -21.43 -30.34 4.30
CA SER A 277 -21.73 -31.28 5.39
C SER A 277 -22.80 -32.28 4.99
N ILE A 278 -22.76 -33.48 5.57
CA ILE A 278 -23.76 -34.54 5.34
C ILE A 278 -25.18 -34.01 5.60
N GLU A 279 -25.39 -33.26 6.69
CA GLU A 279 -26.70 -32.63 6.99
C GLU A 279 -27.22 -31.71 5.88
N LYS A 280 -26.33 -30.96 5.21
CA LYS A 280 -26.70 -30.08 4.09
C LYS A 280 -27.08 -30.92 2.87
N ILE A 281 -26.37 -32.03 2.63
CA ILE A 281 -26.62 -32.93 1.50
C ILE A 281 -27.94 -33.70 1.70
N GLU A 282 -28.24 -34.15 2.92
CA GLU A 282 -29.50 -34.82 3.25
C GLU A 282 -30.72 -33.94 2.96
N LYS A 283 -30.58 -32.62 3.12
CA LYS A 283 -31.63 -31.62 2.87
C LYS A 283 -31.79 -31.20 1.41
N LEU A 284 -30.88 -31.59 0.50
CA LEU A 284 -30.93 -31.26 -0.94
C LEU A 284 -31.97 -32.05 -1.73
#